data_AF-A0A2T3YT84-F1
#
_entry.id   AF-A0A2T3YT84-F1
#
_cell.length_a   1.000
_cell.length_b   1.000
_cell.length_c   1.000
_cell.angle_alpha   90.00
_cell.angle_beta   90.00
_cell.angle_gamma   90.00
#
_symmetry.space_group_name_H-M   'P 1'
#
loop_
_entity.id
_entity.type
_entity.pdbx_description
1 polymer ?
#
loop_
_entity_poly.entity_id
_entity_poly.type
_entity_poly.pdbx_seq_one_letter_code
_entity_poly.pdbx_strand_id
1 'polypeptide(L)'
;MEFWCPVGFDSISPDMPGRLSNFPYIKEQIRLSRIVESMMTNLFSPRSSLDGIVRRSCLDNLNIEFCEWNDSLPEIAKWNKWTTDDNVPFSGVATLHLYFHSARIALNHDQCGASANDPVAHTCRQYCIPSSQEIICLVRHYRNTYGLRHAPLTLVYAVVRAIRSIKLLGIPEEHKYLLQALSECSPAWDLADQIPAAEIATR
;
A
#
# COMPACT_ATOMS: atom_id res chain seq x y z
N MET A 1 -27.66 13.17 1.73
CA MET A 1 -26.21 13.15 2.03
C MET A 1 -26.05 12.24 3.24
N GLU A 2 -25.43 11.08 3.06
CA GLU A 2 -25.06 10.24 4.20
C GLU A 2 -23.79 10.85 4.82
N PHE A 3 -23.83 11.14 6.11
CA PHE A 3 -22.68 11.64 6.85
C PHE A 3 -21.68 10.49 6.99
N TRP A 4 -20.57 10.58 6.27
CA TRP A 4 -19.45 9.67 6.48
C TRP A 4 -18.74 10.09 7.78
N CYS A 5 -18.81 9.23 8.80
CA CYS A 5 -18.00 9.35 10.01
C CYS A 5 -16.78 8.43 9.90
N PRO A 6 -15.55 8.94 10.15
CA PRO A 6 -14.39 8.08 10.24
C PRO A 6 -14.56 7.08 11.41
N VAL A 7 -14.18 5.83 11.17
CA VAL A 7 -14.21 4.76 12.18
C VAL A 7 -13.43 5.22 13.43
N GLY A 8 -14.15 5.44 14.54
CA GLY A 8 -13.59 5.88 15.82
C GLY A 8 -13.97 7.28 16.30
N PHE A 9 -14.71 8.07 15.50
CA PHE A 9 -15.09 9.46 15.84
C PHE A 9 -16.60 9.67 16.07
N ASP A 10 -17.37 8.61 16.31
CA ASP A 10 -18.80 8.77 16.64
C ASP A 10 -18.95 9.41 18.02
N SER A 11 -19.42 10.65 18.04
CA SER A 11 -19.58 11.48 19.24
C SER A 11 -20.77 11.08 20.13
N ILE A 12 -21.51 10.02 19.78
CA ILE A 12 -22.71 9.60 20.52
C ILE A 12 -22.77 8.07 20.58
N SER A 13 -22.02 7.48 21.50
CA SER A 13 -22.48 6.32 22.27
C SER A 13 -21.49 6.02 23.40
N PRO A 14 -21.85 6.25 24.66
CA PRO A 14 -21.09 5.69 25.77
C PRO A 14 -21.37 4.18 25.80
N ASP A 15 -20.31 3.39 25.99
CA ASP A 15 -20.35 1.94 26.22
C ASP A 15 -20.75 1.03 25.04
N MET A 16 -19.78 0.77 24.15
CA MET A 16 -19.75 -0.48 23.38
C MET A 16 -18.41 -1.21 23.64
N PRO A 17 -18.38 -2.26 24.49
CA PRO A 17 -17.21 -3.09 24.69
C PRO A 17 -17.04 -3.97 23.44
N GLY A 18 -16.28 -3.48 22.46
CA GLY A 18 -16.13 -4.20 21.18
C GLY A 18 -15.50 -3.41 20.04
N ARG A 19 -15.30 -2.08 20.19
CA ARG A 19 -14.49 -1.33 19.22
C ARG A 19 -13.02 -1.73 19.37
N LEU A 20 -12.57 -2.59 18.47
CA LEU A 20 -11.16 -2.91 18.30
C LEU A 20 -10.38 -1.61 18.09
N SER A 21 -9.56 -1.27 19.09
CA SER A 21 -8.66 -0.12 19.03
C SER A 21 -7.81 -0.20 17.76
N ASN A 22 -7.61 0.92 17.05
CA ASN A 22 -6.70 0.96 15.90
C ASN A 22 -5.21 0.82 16.31
N PHE A 23 -4.93 0.83 17.61
CA PHE A 23 -3.59 0.80 18.19
C PHE A 23 -2.71 -0.38 17.70
N PRO A 24 -3.20 -1.63 17.57
CA PRO A 24 -2.39 -2.73 17.05
C PRO A 24 -1.92 -2.48 15.61
N TYR A 25 -2.78 -1.94 14.75
CA TYR A 25 -2.40 -1.63 13.36
C TYR A 25 -1.37 -0.51 13.29
N ILE A 26 -1.52 0.54 14.11
CA ILE A 26 -0.54 1.64 14.17
C ILE A 26 0.82 1.12 14.64
N LYS A 27 0.85 0.24 15.65
CA LYS A 27 2.09 -0.40 16.11
C LYS A 27 2.78 -1.15 14.97
N GLU A 28 2.03 -1.92 14.17
CA GLU A 28 2.60 -2.64 13.03
C GLU A 28 3.00 -1.71 11.88
N GLN A 29 2.29 -0.60 11.66
CA GLN A 29 2.69 0.45 10.71
C GLN A 29 4.01 1.11 11.12
N ILE A 30 4.26 1.31 12.42
CA ILE A 30 5.54 1.84 12.93
C ILE A 30 6.65 0.83 12.67
N ARG A 31 6.43 -0.47 12.95
CA ARG A 31 7.42 -1.52 12.66
C ARG A 31 7.75 -1.58 11.16
N LEU A 32 6.73 -1.55 10.31
CA LEU A 32 6.90 -1.52 8.86
C LEU A 32 7.64 -0.26 8.39
N SER A 33 7.32 0.90 8.96
CA SER A 33 7.98 2.17 8.61
C SER A 33 9.48 2.17 8.89
N ARG A 34 9.96 1.41 9.89
CA ARG A 34 11.41 1.28 10.14
C ARG A 34 12.14 0.52 9.02
N ILE A 35 11.49 -0.50 8.45
CA ILE A 35 12.03 -1.22 7.28
C ILE A 35 12.05 -0.29 6.07
N VAL A 36 10.98 0.48 5.86
CA VAL A 36 10.89 1.48 4.79
C VAL A 36 11.92 2.59 4.98
N GLU A 37 12.16 3.04 6.21
CA GLU A 37 13.22 4.00 6.53
C GLU A 37 14.60 3.45 6.18
N SER A 38 14.90 2.20 6.55
CA SER A 38 16.14 1.52 6.16
C SER A 38 16.28 1.45 4.64
N MET A 39 15.22 1.09 3.92
CA MET A 39 15.17 1.11 2.46
C MET A 39 15.48 2.51 1.90
N MET A 40 14.88 3.57 2.43
CA MET A 40 15.09 4.94 1.95
C MET A 40 16.50 5.47 2.24
N THR A 41 17.05 5.15 3.42
CA THR A 41 18.33 5.68 3.90
C THR A 41 19.53 4.90 3.34
N ASN A 42 19.40 3.58 3.21
CA ASN A 42 20.51 2.72 2.79
C ASN A 42 20.52 2.47 1.28
N LEU A 43 19.36 2.29 0.64
CA LEU A 43 19.27 1.87 -0.76
C LEU A 43 18.93 3.01 -1.72
N PHE A 44 17.99 3.89 -1.35
CA PHE A 44 17.50 4.98 -2.21
C PHE A 44 18.09 6.35 -1.86
N SER A 45 18.99 6.43 -0.89
CA SER A 45 19.64 7.69 -0.54
C SER A 45 20.48 8.19 -1.71
N PRO A 46 20.32 9.45 -2.15
CA PRO A 46 21.16 10.04 -3.19
C PRO A 46 22.65 10.11 -2.80
N ARG A 47 22.95 9.99 -1.50
CA ARG A 47 24.32 9.97 -0.97
C ARG A 47 24.89 8.56 -0.85
N SER A 48 24.10 7.53 -1.17
CA SER A 48 24.57 6.15 -1.14
C SER A 48 25.54 5.91 -2.31
N SER A 49 26.79 5.59 -2.00
CA SER A 49 27.80 5.16 -2.96
C SER A 49 28.00 3.65 -2.88
N LEU A 50 26.89 2.91 -2.82
CA LEU A 50 26.94 1.44 -2.73
C LEU A 50 27.41 0.86 -4.05
N ASP A 51 28.39 -0.04 -4.00
CA ASP A 51 28.74 -0.86 -5.15
C ASP A 51 27.58 -1.83 -5.51
N GLY A 52 27.64 -2.43 -6.70
CA GLY A 52 26.56 -3.29 -7.18
C GLY A 52 26.33 -4.56 -6.35
N ILE A 53 27.34 -5.08 -5.66
CA ILE A 53 27.25 -6.29 -4.83
C ILE A 53 26.61 -5.95 -3.49
N VAL A 54 27.10 -4.90 -2.83
CA VAL A 54 26.58 -4.39 -1.56
C VAL A 54 25.14 -3.90 -1.74
N ARG A 55 24.83 -3.23 -2.86
CA ARG A 55 23.46 -2.82 -3.20
C ARG A 55 22.52 -4.03 -3.29
N ARG A 56 22.95 -5.12 -3.93
CA ARG A 56 22.16 -6.34 -4.08
C ARG A 56 21.93 -7.01 -2.72
N SER A 57 23.00 -7.17 -1.93
CA SER A 57 22.90 -7.72 -0.56
C SER A 57 21.95 -6.90 0.33
N CYS A 58 22.01 -5.56 0.26
CA CYS A 58 21.09 -4.69 0.97
C CYS A 58 19.63 -4.91 0.54
N LEU A 59 19.36 -5.05 -0.76
CA LEU A 59 18.03 -5.33 -1.27
C LEU A 59 17.52 -6.71 -0.83
N ASP A 60 18.36 -7.74 -0.86
CA ASP A 60 17.99 -9.09 -0.42
C ASP A 60 17.65 -9.12 1.07
N ASN A 61 18.46 -8.45 1.91
CA ASN A 61 18.20 -8.31 3.34
C ASN A 61 16.87 -7.58 3.61
N LEU A 62 16.58 -6.48 2.89
CA LEU A 62 15.30 -5.77 3.02
C LEU A 62 14.11 -6.65 2.61
N ASN A 63 14.26 -7.48 1.56
CA ASN A 63 13.21 -8.43 1.18
C ASN A 63 12.97 -9.49 2.26
N ILE A 64 14.03 -9.96 2.94
CA ILE A 64 13.91 -10.85 4.10
C ILE A 64 13.18 -10.15 5.25
N GLU A 65 13.57 -8.93 5.61
CA GLU A 65 12.91 -8.15 6.67
C GLU A 65 11.42 -7.95 6.39
N PHE A 66 11.03 -7.68 5.14
CA PHE A 66 9.63 -7.60 4.74
C PHE A 66 8.87 -8.92 4.94
N CYS A 67 9.48 -10.06 4.59
CA CYS A 67 8.88 -11.37 4.81
C CYS A 67 8.72 -11.66 6.31
N GLU A 68 9.78 -11.47 7.10
CA GLU A 68 9.75 -11.68 8.55
C GLU A 68 8.72 -10.79 9.24
N TRP A 69 8.62 -9.53 8.82
CA TRP A 69 7.59 -8.63 9.32
C TRP A 69 6.19 -9.19 9.05
N ASN A 70 5.90 -9.60 7.81
CA ASN A 70 4.59 -10.13 7.42
C ASN A 70 4.24 -11.42 8.18
N ASP A 71 5.22 -12.32 8.34
CA ASP A 71 5.03 -13.59 9.05
C ASP A 71 4.83 -13.39 10.56
N SER A 72 5.42 -12.32 11.12
CA SER A 72 5.29 -11.95 12.53
C SER A 72 4.00 -11.22 12.89
N LEU A 73 3.13 -10.92 11.92
CA LEU A 73 1.90 -10.18 12.19
C LEU A 73 0.97 -10.96 13.13
N PRO A 74 0.32 -10.29 14.09
CA PRO A 74 -0.75 -10.92 14.87
C PRO A 74 -1.93 -11.24 13.96
N GLU A 75 -2.71 -12.28 14.28
CA GLU A 75 -3.84 -12.73 13.46
C GLU A 75 -4.84 -11.61 13.12
N ILE A 76 -5.09 -10.71 14.07
CA ILE A 76 -5.99 -9.56 13.86
C ILE A 76 -5.51 -8.57 12.77
N ALA A 77 -4.21 -8.55 12.47
CA ALA A 77 -3.59 -7.69 11.46
C ALA A 77 -3.25 -8.46 10.16
N LYS A 78 -3.51 -9.76 10.10
CA LYS A 78 -3.28 -10.56 8.90
C LYS A 78 -4.38 -10.31 7.88
N TRP A 79 -3.97 -10.13 6.63
CA TRP A 79 -4.88 -10.11 5.50
C TRP A 79 -5.13 -11.54 5.02
N ASN A 80 -6.40 -11.89 4.86
CA ASN A 80 -6.81 -13.13 4.22
C ASN A 80 -7.96 -12.82 3.28
N LYS A 81 -7.70 -12.97 1.98
CA LYS A 81 -8.66 -12.74 0.90
C LYS A 81 -9.92 -13.61 0.95
N TRP A 82 -9.92 -14.66 1.77
CA TRP A 82 -11.05 -15.59 1.95
C TRP A 82 -11.86 -15.33 3.21
N THR A 83 -11.38 -14.46 4.12
CA THR A 83 -12.07 -14.20 5.38
C THR A 83 -13.18 -13.16 5.19
N THR A 84 -14.39 -13.54 5.54
CA THR A 84 -15.60 -12.68 5.55
C THR A 84 -16.02 -12.30 6.97
N ASP A 85 -15.07 -12.21 7.91
CA ASP A 85 -15.38 -11.89 9.29
C ASP A 85 -15.67 -10.39 9.43
N ASP A 86 -16.95 -10.06 9.51
CA ASP A 86 -17.46 -8.68 9.63
C ASP A 86 -16.99 -7.97 10.92
N ASN A 87 -16.37 -8.70 11.87
CA ASN A 87 -15.94 -8.16 13.15
C ASN A 87 -14.54 -7.51 13.13
N VAL A 88 -13.73 -7.70 12.08
CA VAL A 88 -12.40 -7.09 11.98
C VAL A 88 -12.50 -5.77 11.22
N PRO A 89 -11.96 -4.65 11.75
CA PRO A 89 -11.98 -3.37 11.04
C PRO A 89 -11.07 -3.44 9.81
N PHE A 90 -11.67 -3.80 8.68
CA PHE A 90 -11.00 -4.03 7.41
C PHE A 90 -10.20 -2.80 6.95
N SER A 91 -10.60 -1.58 7.31
CA SER A 91 -9.85 -0.35 6.97
C SER A 91 -8.43 -0.30 7.53
N GLY A 92 -8.21 -0.78 8.76
CA GLY A 92 -6.89 -0.83 9.40
C GLY A 92 -5.98 -1.86 8.74
N VAL A 93 -6.51 -3.08 8.53
CA VAL A 93 -5.83 -4.16 7.82
C VAL A 93 -5.50 -3.74 6.39
N ALA A 94 -6.46 -3.18 5.65
CA ALA A 94 -6.27 -2.73 4.28
C ALA A 94 -5.17 -1.67 4.21
N THR A 95 -5.18 -0.66 5.08
CA THR A 95 -4.14 0.39 5.07
C THR A 95 -2.75 -0.19 5.32
N LEU A 96 -2.64 -1.12 6.28
CA LEU A 96 -1.38 -1.78 6.61
C LEU A 96 -0.83 -2.58 5.41
N HIS A 97 -1.65 -3.42 4.80
CA HIS A 97 -1.25 -4.29 3.69
C HIS A 97 -1.03 -3.51 2.38
N LEU A 98 -1.83 -2.47 2.13
CA LEU A 98 -1.59 -1.55 1.01
C LEU A 98 -0.22 -0.86 1.14
N TYR A 99 0.15 -0.44 2.35
CA TYR A 99 1.47 0.15 2.58
C TYR A 99 2.60 -0.87 2.36
N PHE A 100 2.46 -2.07 2.92
CA PHE A 100 3.42 -3.17 2.75
C PHE A 100 3.66 -3.51 1.27
N HIS A 101 2.60 -3.81 0.52
CA HIS A 101 2.73 -4.20 -0.89
C HIS A 101 3.25 -3.05 -1.75
N SER A 102 2.89 -1.79 -1.43
CA SER A 102 3.45 -0.61 -2.11
C SER A 102 4.95 -0.48 -1.90
N ALA A 103 5.42 -0.65 -0.66
CA ALA A 103 6.83 -0.60 -0.33
C ALA A 103 7.62 -1.74 -1.00
N ARG A 104 7.05 -2.95 -0.98
CA ARG A 104 7.66 -4.13 -1.61
C ARG A 104 7.78 -4.01 -3.13
N ILE A 105 6.77 -3.45 -3.79
CA ILE A 105 6.85 -3.09 -5.22
C ILE A 105 7.95 -2.03 -5.41
N ALA A 106 7.94 -0.95 -4.64
CA ALA A 106 8.93 0.12 -4.79
C ALA A 106 10.38 -0.35 -4.59
N LEU A 107 10.63 -1.29 -3.67
CA LEU A 107 11.95 -1.89 -3.44
C LEU A 107 12.48 -2.62 -4.69
N ASN A 108 11.62 -3.37 -5.36
CA ASN A 108 12.02 -4.29 -6.42
C ASN A 108 11.83 -3.71 -7.84
N HIS A 109 10.97 -2.70 -8.03
CA HIS A 109 10.52 -2.23 -9.34
C HIS A 109 11.66 -1.87 -10.31
N ASP A 110 12.73 -1.22 -9.85
CA ASP A 110 13.83 -0.79 -10.73
C ASP A 110 14.61 -1.98 -11.33
N GLN A 111 14.50 -3.17 -10.72
CA GLN A 111 15.12 -4.40 -11.20
C GLN A 111 14.35 -5.05 -12.36
N CYS A 112 13.08 -4.68 -12.57
CA CYS A 112 12.23 -5.27 -13.61
C CYS A 112 12.57 -4.82 -15.04
N GLY A 113 13.43 -3.82 -15.22
CA GLY A 113 13.89 -3.36 -16.54
C GLY A 113 14.96 -4.23 -17.21
N ALA A 114 15.48 -5.24 -16.51
CA ALA A 114 16.47 -6.17 -17.05
C ALA A 114 15.83 -7.22 -17.99
N SER A 115 16.64 -7.82 -18.87
CA SER A 115 16.20 -8.83 -19.83
C SER A 115 15.40 -9.95 -19.15
N ALA A 116 14.41 -10.53 -19.84
CA ALA A 116 13.55 -11.58 -19.28
C ALA A 116 14.33 -12.80 -18.75
N ASN A 117 15.51 -13.08 -19.32
CA ASN A 117 16.40 -14.17 -18.91
C ASN A 117 17.38 -13.79 -17.78
N ASP A 118 17.33 -12.55 -17.29
CA ASP A 118 18.16 -12.09 -16.18
C ASP A 118 17.59 -12.63 -14.85
N PRO A 119 18.39 -13.32 -14.02
CA PRO A 119 17.97 -13.74 -12.67
C PRO A 119 17.44 -12.57 -11.83
N VAL A 120 17.93 -11.35 -12.03
CA VAL A 120 17.45 -10.13 -11.35
C VAL A 120 16.02 -9.76 -11.77
N ALA A 121 15.69 -9.92 -13.06
CA ALA A 121 14.34 -9.70 -13.56
C ALA A 121 13.35 -10.76 -13.03
N HIS A 122 13.84 -11.98 -12.79
CA HIS A 122 13.05 -13.05 -12.18
C HIS A 122 12.69 -12.73 -10.72
N THR A 123 13.65 -12.31 -9.91
CA THR A 123 13.41 -11.88 -8.52
C THR A 123 12.43 -10.71 -8.45
N CYS A 124 12.55 -9.73 -9.34
CA CYS A 124 11.59 -8.63 -9.41
C CYS A 124 10.16 -9.13 -9.65
N ARG A 125 9.96 -10.03 -10.62
CA ARG A 125 8.66 -10.65 -10.91
C ARG A 125 8.10 -11.41 -9.70
N GLN A 126 8.97 -12.14 -8.98
CA GLN A 126 8.59 -12.93 -7.81
C GLN A 126 7.98 -12.08 -6.68
N TYR A 127 8.37 -10.81 -6.55
CA TYR A 127 7.82 -9.92 -5.51
C TYR A 127 6.76 -8.96 -6.02
N CYS A 128 6.96 -8.38 -7.21
CA CYS A 128 6.09 -7.36 -7.76
C CYS A 128 4.74 -7.92 -8.24
N ILE A 129 4.72 -9.10 -8.87
CA ILE A 129 3.46 -9.71 -9.36
C ILE A 129 2.53 -10.05 -8.19
N PRO A 130 2.95 -10.85 -7.18
CA PRO A 130 2.06 -11.20 -6.08
C PRO A 130 1.61 -9.98 -5.29
N SER A 131 2.50 -9.01 -5.07
CA SER A 131 2.13 -7.77 -4.37
C SER A 131 1.10 -6.95 -5.14
N SER A 132 1.20 -6.91 -6.48
CA SER A 132 0.23 -6.20 -7.31
C SER A 132 -1.13 -6.90 -7.28
N GLN A 133 -1.14 -8.23 -7.30
CA GLN A 133 -2.36 -9.05 -7.18
C GLN A 133 -3.04 -8.87 -5.83
N GLU A 134 -2.28 -8.84 -4.72
CA GLU A 134 -2.85 -8.58 -3.40
C GLU A 134 -3.42 -7.15 -3.29
N ILE A 135 -2.76 -6.14 -3.88
CA ILE A 135 -3.34 -4.78 -3.98
C ILE A 135 -4.68 -4.82 -4.72
N ILE A 136 -4.79 -5.56 -5.83
CA ILE A 136 -6.05 -5.70 -6.57
C ILE A 136 -7.13 -6.34 -5.69
N CYS A 137 -6.80 -7.39 -4.95
CA CYS A 137 -7.73 -8.03 -4.01
C CYS A 137 -8.20 -7.05 -2.92
N LEU A 138 -7.28 -6.30 -2.32
CA LEU A 138 -7.58 -5.28 -1.31
C LEU A 138 -8.45 -4.15 -1.86
N VAL A 139 -8.15 -3.66 -3.07
CA VAL A 139 -8.93 -2.61 -3.75
C VAL A 139 -10.34 -3.10 -4.08
N ARG A 140 -10.48 -4.35 -4.55
CA ARG A 140 -11.81 -4.96 -4.80
C ARG A 140 -12.63 -5.03 -3.53
N HIS A 141 -12.04 -5.53 -2.46
CA HIS A 141 -12.72 -5.64 -1.18
C HIS A 141 -13.09 -4.26 -0.64
N TYR A 142 -12.15 -3.31 -0.62
CA TYR A 142 -12.41 -1.93 -0.18
C TYR A 142 -13.52 -1.25 -0.99
N ARG A 143 -13.47 -1.39 -2.32
CA ARG A 143 -14.50 -0.84 -3.22
C ARG A 143 -15.89 -1.41 -2.89
N ASN A 144 -15.99 -2.71 -2.62
CA ASN A 144 -17.26 -3.35 -2.30
C ASN A 144 -17.79 -2.94 -0.93
N THR A 145 -16.91 -2.73 0.06
CA THR A 145 -17.31 -2.41 1.44
C THR A 145 -17.58 -0.93 1.65
N TYR A 146 -16.78 -0.04 1.05
CA TYR A 146 -16.80 1.41 1.35
C TYR A 146 -16.97 2.30 0.12
N GLY A 147 -16.91 1.75 -1.10
CA GLY A 147 -16.74 2.54 -2.32
C GLY A 147 -15.33 3.15 -2.44
N LEU A 148 -15.05 3.83 -3.56
CA LEU A 148 -13.72 4.42 -3.83
C LEU A 148 -13.69 5.95 -3.79
N ARG A 149 -14.86 6.60 -3.66
CA ARG A 149 -14.99 8.05 -3.72
C ARG A 149 -14.21 8.79 -2.62
N HIS A 150 -14.04 8.14 -1.47
CA HIS A 150 -13.33 8.64 -0.30
C HIS A 150 -12.13 7.75 0.06
N ALA A 151 -11.53 7.11 -0.95
CA ALA A 151 -10.40 6.23 -0.73
C ALA A 151 -9.23 6.98 -0.06
N PRO A 152 -8.54 6.37 0.92
CA PRO A 152 -7.39 6.98 1.56
C PRO A 152 -6.23 7.11 0.57
N LEU A 153 -5.36 8.10 0.79
CA LEU A 153 -4.18 8.32 -0.05
C LEU A 153 -3.28 7.08 -0.16
N THR A 154 -3.21 6.25 0.88
CA THR A 154 -2.48 4.97 0.85
C THR A 154 -3.03 4.01 -0.21
N LEU A 155 -4.35 3.96 -0.40
CA LEU A 155 -4.98 3.15 -1.45
C LEU A 155 -4.66 3.71 -2.83
N VAL A 156 -4.80 5.03 -3.02
CA VAL A 156 -4.48 5.70 -4.29
C VAL A 156 -3.02 5.44 -4.67
N TYR A 157 -2.10 5.62 -3.73
CA TYR A 157 -0.67 5.36 -3.93
C TYR A 157 -0.40 3.89 -4.29
N ALA A 158 -1.03 2.94 -3.59
CA ALA A 158 -0.90 1.52 -3.88
C ALA A 158 -1.39 1.16 -5.28
N VAL A 159 -2.54 1.71 -5.70
CA VAL A 159 -3.08 1.53 -7.06
C VAL A 159 -2.09 2.05 -8.10
N VAL A 160 -1.55 3.26 -7.93
CA VAL A 160 -0.54 3.82 -8.84
C VAL A 160 0.71 2.95 -8.92
N ARG A 161 1.19 2.43 -7.77
CA ARG A 161 2.35 1.51 -7.72
C ARG A 161 2.07 0.19 -8.45
N ALA A 162 0.91 -0.42 -8.20
CA ALA A 162 0.50 -1.65 -8.86
C ALA A 162 0.35 -1.46 -10.38
N ILE A 163 -0.24 -0.35 -10.85
CA ILE A 163 -0.36 -0.02 -12.28
C ILE A 163 1.02 0.02 -12.95
N ARG A 164 2.00 0.71 -12.36
CA ARG A 164 3.35 0.83 -12.91
C ARG A 164 4.03 -0.53 -13.01
N SER A 165 3.95 -1.32 -11.94
CA SER A 165 4.47 -2.69 -11.87
C SER A 165 3.85 -3.60 -12.93
N ILE A 166 2.52 -3.68 -12.97
CA ILE A 166 1.78 -4.52 -13.91
C ILE A 166 2.03 -4.12 -15.37
N LYS A 167 2.11 -2.81 -15.66
CA LYS A 167 2.42 -2.31 -17.01
C LYS A 167 3.80 -2.77 -17.47
N LEU A 168 4.79 -2.71 -16.59
CA LEU A 168 6.15 -3.17 -16.88
C LEU A 168 6.21 -4.70 -17.07
N LEU A 169 5.35 -5.43 -16.37
CA LEU A 169 5.32 -6.89 -16.36
C LEU A 169 4.36 -7.53 -17.39
N GLY A 170 3.53 -6.73 -18.06
CA GLY A 170 2.72 -7.15 -19.19
C GLY A 170 1.42 -7.89 -18.84
N ILE A 171 0.70 -7.51 -17.77
CA ILE A 171 -0.59 -8.12 -17.38
C ILE A 171 -1.76 -7.16 -17.72
N PRO A 172 -2.35 -7.22 -18.94
CA PRO A 172 -3.21 -6.15 -19.46
C PRO A 172 -4.59 -6.03 -18.80
N GLU A 173 -5.19 -7.15 -18.39
CA GLU A 173 -6.55 -7.15 -17.79
C GLU A 173 -6.56 -6.47 -16.41
N GLU A 174 -5.55 -6.79 -15.59
CA GLU A 174 -5.37 -6.21 -14.26
C GLU A 174 -5.05 -4.70 -14.34
N HIS A 175 -4.31 -4.28 -15.36
CA HIS A 175 -4.00 -2.88 -15.63
C HIS A 175 -5.26 -2.05 -15.87
N LYS A 176 -6.19 -2.55 -16.71
CA LYS A 176 -7.44 -1.85 -17.01
C LYS A 176 -8.32 -1.69 -15.78
N TYR A 177 -8.44 -2.73 -14.95
CA TYR A 177 -9.19 -2.67 -13.70
C TYR A 177 -8.65 -1.59 -12.75
N LEU A 178 -7.33 -1.54 -12.56
CA LEU A 178 -6.72 -0.56 -11.65
C LEU A 178 -6.83 0.87 -12.16
N LEU A 179 -6.74 1.11 -13.48
CA LEU A 179 -7.01 2.42 -14.06
C LEU A 179 -8.44 2.89 -13.80
N GLN A 180 -9.42 1.98 -13.93
CA GLN A 180 -10.80 2.27 -13.58
C GLN A 180 -10.94 2.61 -12.09
N ALA A 181 -10.36 1.80 -11.20
CA ALA A 181 -10.40 2.06 -9.77
C ALA A 181 -9.78 3.43 -9.40
N LEU A 182 -8.68 3.81 -10.05
CA LEU A 182 -8.05 5.12 -9.85
C LEU A 182 -8.96 6.27 -10.30
N SER A 183 -9.69 6.11 -11.41
CA SER A 183 -10.66 7.11 -11.86
C SER A 183 -11.82 7.30 -10.88
N GLU A 184 -12.26 6.22 -10.20
CA GLU A 184 -13.29 6.29 -9.17
C GLU A 184 -12.79 6.97 -7.88
N CYS A 185 -11.46 7.00 -7.67
CA CYS A 185 -10.83 7.75 -6.61
C CYS A 185 -10.67 9.24 -6.93
N SER A 186 -10.93 9.71 -8.17
CA SER A 186 -10.73 11.11 -8.60
C SER A 186 -11.29 12.15 -7.62
N PRO A 187 -12.50 11.99 -7.06
CA PRO A 187 -13.07 13.00 -6.19
C PRO A 187 -12.25 13.25 -4.92
N ALA A 188 -11.42 12.29 -4.49
CA ALA A 188 -10.57 12.43 -3.32
C ALA A 188 -9.38 13.40 -3.55
N TRP A 189 -8.95 13.61 -4.80
CA TRP A 189 -7.82 14.48 -5.16
C TRP A 189 -8.21 15.64 -6.07
N ASP A 190 -9.34 15.56 -6.79
CA ASP A 190 -9.98 16.70 -7.47
C ASP A 190 -10.36 17.83 -6.46
N LEU A 191 -10.52 17.49 -5.18
CA LEU A 191 -10.69 18.46 -4.10
C LEU A 191 -9.47 19.36 -3.91
N ALA A 192 -8.26 18.87 -4.20
CA ALA A 192 -7.04 19.70 -4.14
C ALA A 192 -7.02 20.74 -5.27
N ASP A 193 -7.50 20.38 -6.46
CA ASP A 193 -7.63 21.29 -7.60
C ASP A 193 -8.73 22.36 -7.38
N GLN A 194 -9.68 22.07 -6.49
CA GLN A 194 -10.73 22.99 -6.07
C GLN A 194 -10.29 23.94 -4.94
N ILE A 195 -9.11 23.76 -4.34
CA ILE A 195 -8.50 24.79 -3.48
C ILE A 195 -8.05 25.90 -4.42
N PRO A 196 -8.77 27.02 -4.52
CA PRO A 196 -8.38 28.07 -5.45
C PRO A 196 -7.03 28.62 -4.99
N ALA A 197 -6.31 29.26 -5.90
CA ALA A 197 -5.21 30.18 -5.61
C ALA A 197 -5.58 31.36 -4.66
N ALA A 198 -6.70 31.26 -3.93
CA ALA A 198 -7.24 32.19 -2.95
C ALA A 198 -6.37 32.31 -1.69
N GLU A 199 -5.59 31.29 -1.31
CA GLU A 199 -4.67 31.41 -0.16
C GLU A 199 -3.25 31.85 -0.54
N ILE A 200 -2.88 31.83 -1.82
CA ILE A 200 -1.57 32.33 -2.28
C ILE A 200 -1.57 33.87 -2.42
N ALA A 201 -2.74 34.49 -2.50
CA ALA A 201 -2.90 35.95 -2.51
C ALA A 201 -2.93 36.60 -1.11
N THR A 202 -3.05 35.82 -0.04
CA THR A 202 -2.98 36.30 1.35
C THR A 202 -1.63 35.97 1.97
N ARG A 203 -0.59 36.64 1.46
CA ARG A 203 0.55 37.04 2.27
C ARG A 203 0.12 38.13 3.25
#